data_AF-K2ECN6-F1
#
_entry.id   AF-K2ECN6-F1
#
_cell.length_a   1.000
_cell.length_b   1.000
_cell.length_c   1.000
_cell.angle_alpha   90.00
_cell.angle_beta   90.00
_cell.angle_gamma   90.00
#
_symmetry.space_group_name_H-M   'P 1'
#
loop_
_entity.id
_entity.type
_entity.pdbx_description
1 polymer ?
#
loop_
_entity_poly.entity_id
_entity_poly.type
_entity_poly.pdbx_seq_one_letter_code
_entity_poly.pdbx_strand_id
1 'polypeptide(L)'
;AMLKVKPSKNLMPYRYAHDVHVDLLEQMTFYSAYRKFNLDFYCKAFGIESPKGKGINGHDVKNLYLMQEYMKIAKYCAGDLFATRELYLRWRDYMTF
;
A
#
# COMPACT_ATOMS: atom_id res chain seq x y z
N ALA A 1 -10.74 -11.60 -18.70
CA ALA A 1 -10.54 -12.97 -19.25
C ALA A 1 -11.60 -13.95 -18.73
N MET A 2 -11.68 -14.22 -17.42
CA MET A 2 -12.68 -15.15 -16.84
C MET A 2 -14.13 -14.78 -17.15
N LEU A 3 -14.46 -13.49 -17.09
CA LEU A 3 -15.81 -12.98 -17.38
C LEU A 3 -16.03 -12.60 -18.86
N LYS A 4 -15.05 -12.86 -19.73
CA LYS A 4 -15.04 -12.45 -21.16
C LYS A 4 -15.29 -10.96 -21.43
N VAL A 5 -15.22 -10.11 -20.42
CA VAL A 5 -15.24 -8.65 -20.55
C VAL A 5 -13.81 -8.13 -20.74
N LYS A 6 -13.63 -7.25 -21.74
CA LYS A 6 -12.38 -6.52 -21.95
C LYS A 6 -12.35 -5.31 -20.98
N PRO A 7 -11.29 -5.13 -20.18
CA PRO A 7 -11.14 -3.95 -19.34
C PRO A 7 -11.17 -2.65 -20.17
N SER A 8 -11.81 -1.61 -19.65
CA SER A 8 -11.88 -0.29 -20.30
C SER A 8 -10.61 0.55 -20.08
N LYS A 9 -9.78 0.19 -19.10
CA LYS A 9 -8.49 0.82 -18.80
C LYS A 9 -7.43 -0.23 -18.51
N ASN A 10 -6.19 0.03 -18.95
CA ASN A 10 -5.04 -0.74 -18.51
C ASN A 10 -4.49 -0.12 -17.22
N LEU A 11 -4.69 -0.80 -16.08
CA LEU A 11 -4.16 -0.37 -14.77
C LEU A 11 -2.77 -0.97 -14.48
N MET A 12 -2.29 -1.87 -15.35
CA MET A 12 -0.96 -2.50 -15.26
C MET A 12 -0.20 -2.21 -16.56
N PRO A 13 0.23 -0.95 -16.79
CA PRO A 13 1.05 -0.58 -17.94
C PRO A 13 2.46 -1.22 -17.81
N TYR A 14 3.42 -0.73 -18.60
CA TYR A 14 4.80 -1.17 -18.49
C TYR A 14 5.27 -1.13 -17.03
N ARG A 15 5.82 -2.24 -16.51
CA ARG A 15 6.09 -2.44 -15.07
C ARG A 15 6.94 -1.33 -14.44
N TYR A 16 7.84 -0.75 -15.20
CA TYR A 16 8.77 0.28 -14.75
C TYR A 16 8.24 1.71 -14.95
N ALA A 17 7.09 1.84 -15.63
CA ALA A 17 6.41 3.12 -15.77
C ALA A 17 5.69 3.47 -14.45
N HIS A 18 5.65 4.77 -14.16
CA HIS A 18 5.03 5.33 -12.96
C HIS A 18 4.17 6.56 -13.27
N ASP A 19 3.85 6.75 -14.55
CA ASP A 19 3.02 7.84 -15.08
C ASP A 19 1.53 7.59 -14.89
N VAL A 20 1.08 6.35 -15.03
CA VAL A 20 -0.33 5.95 -14.91
C VAL A 20 -0.62 5.22 -13.59
N HIS A 21 0.27 4.32 -13.15
CA HIS A 21 0.13 3.57 -11.90
C HIS A 21 1.51 3.40 -11.25
N VAL A 22 1.60 3.71 -9.97
CA VAL A 22 2.84 3.57 -9.18
C VAL A 22 2.68 2.47 -8.16
N ASP A 23 3.31 1.33 -8.41
CA ASP A 23 3.48 0.30 -7.38
C ASP A 23 4.69 0.65 -6.50
N LEU A 24 4.42 1.23 -5.33
CA LEU A 24 5.49 1.60 -4.40
C LEU A 24 6.33 0.41 -3.93
N LEU A 25 5.77 -0.80 -3.82
CA LEU A 25 6.58 -1.94 -3.40
C LEU A 25 7.61 -2.28 -4.48
N GLU A 26 7.21 -2.21 -5.76
CA GLU A 26 8.15 -2.39 -6.88
C GLU A 26 9.17 -1.26 -6.94
N GLN A 27 8.75 0.00 -6.80
CA GLN A 27 9.67 1.14 -6.81
C GLN A 27 10.71 1.06 -5.67
N MET A 28 10.25 0.79 -4.45
CA MET A 28 11.11 0.74 -3.26
C MET A 28 12.03 -0.49 -3.24
N THR A 29 11.71 -1.53 -4.01
CA THR A 29 12.57 -2.72 -4.14
C THR A 29 13.40 -2.72 -5.41
N PHE A 30 13.39 -1.61 -6.16
CA PHE A 30 14.03 -1.49 -7.48
C PHE A 30 13.66 -2.69 -8.35
N TYR A 31 12.36 -2.98 -8.43
CA TYR A 31 11.80 -4.07 -9.22
C TYR A 31 12.33 -5.44 -8.80
N SER A 32 12.31 -5.71 -7.49
CA SER A 32 12.83 -6.92 -6.86
C SER A 32 14.35 -7.13 -6.94
N ALA A 33 15.13 -6.11 -7.32
CA ALA A 33 16.58 -6.13 -7.15
C ALA A 33 17.00 -6.13 -5.66
N TYR A 34 16.11 -5.64 -4.78
CA TYR A 34 16.27 -5.73 -3.33
C TYR A 34 15.13 -6.51 -2.68
N ARG A 35 15.37 -6.98 -1.44
CA ARG A 35 14.36 -7.72 -0.67
C ARG A 35 13.13 -6.85 -0.38
N LYS A 36 11.97 -7.50 -0.33
CA LYS A 36 10.70 -6.86 0.02
C LYS A 36 10.60 -6.63 1.54
N PHE A 37 10.12 -5.46 1.92
CA PHE A 37 9.67 -5.15 3.28
C PHE A 37 8.20 -4.77 3.29
N ASN A 38 7.59 -4.85 4.47
CA ASN A 38 6.20 -4.43 4.66
C ASN A 38 6.07 -2.90 4.78
N LEU A 39 4.84 -2.40 4.68
CA LEU A 39 4.55 -0.96 4.78
C LEU A 39 5.04 -0.37 6.12
N ASP A 40 4.91 -1.10 7.23
CA ASP A 40 5.32 -0.65 8.56
C ASP A 40 6.84 -0.38 8.63
N PHE A 41 7.65 -1.24 8.02
CA PHE A 41 9.10 -1.04 7.93
C PHE A 41 9.43 0.24 7.18
N TYR A 42 8.83 0.46 6.01
CA TYR A 42 9.07 1.68 5.24
C TYR A 42 8.59 2.92 6.00
N CYS A 43 7.40 2.87 6.62
CA CYS A 43 6.92 3.99 7.41
C CYS A 43 7.91 4.38 8.52
N LYS A 44 8.42 3.39 9.27
CA LYS A 44 9.44 3.62 10.31
C LYS A 44 10.74 4.18 9.74
N ALA A 45 11.24 3.62 8.64
CA ALA A 45 12.49 4.06 8.01
C ALA A 45 12.41 5.52 7.53
N PHE A 46 11.23 5.98 7.10
CA PHE A 46 10.99 7.32 6.59
C PHE A 46 10.38 8.30 7.60
N GLY A 47 10.24 7.89 8.88
CA GLY A 47 9.65 8.71 9.93
C GLY A 47 8.16 9.03 9.71
N ILE A 48 7.42 8.15 9.04
CA ILE A 48 5.97 8.24 8.83
C ILE A 48 5.28 7.51 9.98
N GLU A 49 4.22 8.12 10.54
CA GLU A 49 3.40 7.47 11.55
C GLU A 49 2.79 6.18 10.99
N SER A 50 3.09 5.05 11.62
CA SER A 50 2.58 3.75 11.18
C SER A 50 1.14 3.55 11.65
N PRO A 51 0.24 3.08 10.78
CA PRO A 51 -1.14 2.76 11.14
C PRO A 51 -1.24 1.64 12.19
N LYS A 52 -0.20 0.82 12.34
CA LYS A 52 -0.11 -0.24 13.37
C LYS A 52 0.07 0.29 14.79
N GLY A 53 0.38 1.58 14.97
CA GLY A 53 0.50 2.20 16.30
C GLY A 53 -0.80 2.18 17.12
N LYS A 54 -1.95 1.94 16.46
CA LYS A 54 -3.29 1.96 17.08
C LYS A 54 -3.80 0.59 17.54
N GLY A 55 -2.94 -0.43 17.56
CA GLY A 55 -3.20 -1.73 18.21
C GLY A 55 -3.96 -2.77 17.40
N ILE A 56 -4.54 -2.41 16.25
CA ILE A 56 -5.18 -3.37 15.32
C ILE A 56 -4.13 -3.88 14.33
N ASN A 57 -4.04 -5.20 14.19
CA ASN A 57 -3.22 -5.85 13.18
C ASN A 57 -4.06 -6.71 12.23
N GLY A 58 -3.44 -7.22 11.17
CA GLY A 58 -4.13 -8.01 10.14
C GLY A 58 -4.80 -9.29 10.65
N HIS A 59 -4.32 -9.87 11.76
CA HIS A 59 -4.91 -11.06 12.36
C HIS A 59 -6.23 -10.75 13.08
N ASP A 60 -6.43 -9.50 13.52
CA ASP A 60 -7.63 -9.09 14.24
C ASP A 60 -8.83 -8.89 13.31
N VAL A 61 -8.60 -8.67 12.01
CA VAL A 61 -9.64 -8.31 11.02
C VAL A 61 -10.77 -9.35 10.99
N LYS A 62 -10.44 -10.65 11.03
CA LYS A 62 -11.45 -11.72 11.04
C LYS A 62 -12.37 -11.62 12.26
N ASN A 63 -11.78 -11.47 13.45
CA ASN A 63 -12.54 -11.39 14.70
C ASN A 63 -13.38 -10.11 14.76
N LEU A 64 -12.80 -8.96 14.36
CA LEU A 64 -13.53 -7.69 14.25
C LEU A 64 -14.73 -7.81 13.30
N TYR A 65 -14.57 -8.50 12.16
CA TYR A 65 -15.67 -8.69 11.22
C TYR A 65 -16.80 -9.55 11.82
N LEU A 66 -16.45 -10.65 12.49
CA LEU A 66 -17.42 -11.52 13.18
C LEU A 66 -18.14 -10.78 14.32
N MET A 67 -17.45 -9.84 14.98
CA MET A 67 -18.01 -8.95 16.00
C MET A 67 -18.76 -7.74 15.41
N GLN A 68 -18.88 -7.64 14.08
CA GLN A 68 -19.52 -6.52 13.37
C GLN A 68 -18.87 -5.14 13.64
N GLU A 69 -17.60 -5.13 14.02
CA GLU A 69 -16.80 -3.96 14.32
C GLU A 69 -16.23 -3.30 13.05
N TYR A 70 -17.10 -3.06 12.06
CA TYR A 70 -16.68 -2.62 10.73
C TYR A 70 -15.98 -1.26 10.73
N MET A 71 -16.36 -0.36 11.64
CA MET A 71 -15.71 0.95 11.76
C MET A 71 -14.25 0.84 12.22
N LYS A 72 -13.90 -0.16 13.03
CA LYS A 72 -12.51 -0.41 13.42
C LYS A 72 -11.69 -0.90 12.24
N ILE A 73 -12.25 -1.80 11.43
CA ILE A 73 -11.63 -2.29 10.19
C ILE A 73 -11.44 -1.12 9.19
N ALA A 74 -12.47 -0.31 8.97
CA ALA A 74 -12.41 0.83 8.05
C ALA A 74 -11.33 1.84 8.46
N LYS A 75 -11.21 2.15 9.76
CA LYS A 75 -10.15 3.03 10.28
C LYS A 75 -8.75 2.43 10.11
N TYR A 76 -8.60 1.12 10.32
CA TYR A 76 -7.35 0.40 10.06
C TYR A 76 -6.96 0.51 8.58
N CYS A 77 -7.87 0.18 7.66
CA CYS A 77 -7.62 0.29 6.21
C CYS A 77 -7.34 1.73 5.78
N ALA A 78 -8.06 2.71 6.31
CA ALA A 78 -7.79 4.12 6.02
C ALA A 78 -6.40 4.55 6.49
N GLY A 79 -5.93 4.04 7.63
CA GLY A 79 -4.57 4.25 8.10
C GLY A 79 -3.51 3.82 7.09
N ASP A 80 -3.66 2.63 6.50
CA ASP A 80 -2.75 2.13 5.45
C ASP A 80 -2.79 3.04 4.20
N LEU A 81 -3.95 3.61 3.84
CA LEU A 81 -4.06 4.56 2.73
C LEU A 81 -3.26 5.85 2.99
N PHE A 82 -3.40 6.44 4.18
CA PHE A 82 -2.66 7.66 4.54
C PHE A 82 -1.15 7.41 4.57
N ALA A 83 -0.72 6.30 5.18
CA ALA A 83 0.69 5.93 5.24
C ALA A 83 1.29 5.67 3.85
N THR A 84 0.55 4.99 2.98
CA THR A 84 0.96 4.75 1.59
C THR A 84 1.07 6.06 0.80
N ARG A 85 0.15 7.01 1.01
CA ARG A 85 0.22 8.35 0.41
C ARG A 85 1.48 9.09 0.85
N GLU A 86 1.78 9.11 2.15
CA GLU A 86 2.97 9.79 2.67
C GLU A 86 4.27 9.17 2.16
N LEU A 87 4.30 7.85 2.00
CA LEU A 87 5.43 7.15 1.38
C LEU A 87 5.56 7.51 -0.11
N TYR A 88 4.44 7.58 -0.83
CA TYR A 88 4.41 7.99 -2.24
C TYR A 88 4.97 9.40 -2.43
N LEU A 89 4.57 10.35 -1.58
CA LEU A 89 5.06 11.72 -1.66
C LEU A 89 6.57 11.79 -1.46
N ARG A 90 7.12 11.06 -0.47
CA ARG A 90 8.57 10.99 -0.26
C ARG A 90 9.30 10.38 -1.45
N TRP A 91 8.77 9.31 -2.02
CA TRP A 91 9.36 8.68 -3.20
C TRP A 91 9.34 9.62 -4.41
N ARG A 92 8.20 10.27 -4.68
CA ARG A 92 8.04 11.22 -5.79
C ARG A 92 8.91 12.48 -5.63
N ASP A 93 9.03 13.00 -4.42
CA ASP A 93 9.71 14.28 -4.22
C ASP A 93 11.23 14.13 -4.10
N TYR A 94 11.73 12.95 -3.72
CA TYR A 94 13.14 12.75 -3.38
C TYR A 94 13.82 11.54 -4.03
N MET A 95 13.09 10.66 -4.73
CA MET A 95 13.65 9.41 -5.27
C MET A 95 13.38 9.19 -6.76
N THR A 96 12.52 9.99 -7.40
CA THR A 96 12.34 9.95 -8.86
C THR A 96 13.34 10.89 -9.56
N PHE A 97 13.87 10.45 -10.70
CA PHE A 97 14.81 11.20 -11.55
C PHE A 97 14.18 11.52 -12.90
#